data_AF-A0A8R2NLZ1-F1
#
_entry.id   AF-A0A8R2NLZ1-F1
#
_cell.length_a   1.000
_cell.length_b   1.000
_cell.length_c   1.000
_cell.angle_alpha   90.00
_cell.angle_beta   90.00
_cell.angle_gamma   90.00
#
_symmetry.space_group_name_H-M   'P 1'
#
loop_
_entity.id
_entity.type
_entity.pdbx_description
1 polymer ?
#
loop_
_entity_poly.entity_id
_entity_poly.type
_entity_poly.pdbx_seq_one_letter_code
_entity_poly.pdbx_strand_id
1 'polypeptide(L)'
;MSSKLFDTIEFLKSYEEHPCLWNKTIPDFHNRLKRDAAEEQLLPISGLANIKELHAKIRSIRGTYNQEVAKINKSMRTGSGTSDIYKPKLQWFSYADSFLRKNVDLNMQTESNLVS
;
A
#
# COMPACT_ATOMS: atom_id res chain seq x y z
N MET A 1 9.94 9.19 -28.78
CA MET A 1 8.80 8.62 -28.04
C MET A 1 8.93 9.09 -26.59
N SER A 2 7.99 9.89 -26.09
CA SER A 2 8.04 10.34 -24.69
C SER A 2 7.77 9.12 -23.81
N SER A 3 8.77 8.66 -23.04
CA SER A 3 8.59 7.61 -22.05
C SER A 3 7.57 8.09 -21.03
N LYS A 4 6.32 7.61 -21.12
CA LYS A 4 5.30 7.90 -20.12
C LYS A 4 5.81 7.36 -18.79
N LEU A 5 6.12 8.28 -17.86
CA LEU A 5 6.42 7.91 -16.49
C LEU A 5 5.17 7.23 -15.92
N PHE A 6 5.36 6.13 -15.19
CA PHE A 6 4.26 5.42 -14.55
C PHE A 6 3.56 6.34 -13.54
N ASP A 7 2.28 6.64 -13.76
CA ASP A 7 1.49 7.45 -12.83
C ASP A 7 1.06 6.59 -11.64
N THR A 8 1.73 6.80 -10.51
CA THR A 8 1.47 6.02 -9.30
C THR A 8 0.15 6.39 -8.65
N ILE A 9 -0.30 7.65 -8.76
CA ILE A 9 -1.58 8.09 -8.17
C ILE A 9 -2.73 7.46 -8.95
N GLU A 10 -2.68 7.50 -10.27
CA GLU A 10 -3.74 6.91 -11.10
C GLU A 10 -3.82 5.39 -10.92
N PHE A 11 -2.67 4.72 -10.85
CA PHE A 11 -2.61 3.30 -10.50
C PHE A 11 -3.22 3.02 -9.12
N LEU A 12 -2.92 3.83 -8.11
CA LEU A 12 -3.44 3.64 -6.76
C LEU A 12 -4.95 3.81 -6.68
N LYS A 13 -5.55 4.73 -7.46
CA LYS A 13 -7.01 4.86 -7.55
C LYS A 13 -7.66 3.58 -8.05
N SER A 14 -7.17 3.05 -9.17
CA SER A 14 -7.67 1.78 -9.72
C SER A 14 -7.44 0.61 -8.76
N TYR A 15 -6.28 0.59 -8.09
CA TYR A 15 -5.95 -0.44 -7.10
C TYR A 15 -6.87 -0.39 -5.88
N GLU A 16 -7.25 0.79 -5.41
CA GLU A 16 -8.16 0.98 -4.27
C GLU A 16 -9.54 0.36 -4.52
N GLU A 17 -10.04 0.45 -5.76
CA GLU A 17 -11.33 -0.12 -6.20
C GLU A 17 -11.40 -1.66 -6.13
N HIS A 18 -10.26 -2.33 -5.90
CA HIS A 18 -10.18 -3.77 -5.72
C HIS A 18 -9.74 -4.18 -4.29
N PRO A 19 -10.61 -4.05 -3.26
CA PRO A 19 -10.29 -4.40 -1.87
C PRO A 19 -9.71 -5.81 -1.68
N CYS A 20 -10.11 -6.79 -2.50
CA CYS A 20 -9.57 -8.15 -2.42
C CYS A 20 -8.05 -8.22 -2.68
N LEU A 21 -7.45 -7.20 -3.30
CA LEU A 21 -6.02 -7.15 -3.57
C LEU A 21 -5.19 -6.53 -2.44
N TRP A 22 -5.81 -5.73 -1.57
CA TRP A 22 -5.08 -4.95 -0.56
C TRP A 22 -5.64 -5.02 0.85
N ASN A 23 -6.94 -5.19 1.04
CA ASN A 23 -7.57 -5.09 2.35
C ASN A 23 -7.54 -6.44 3.08
N LYS A 24 -6.65 -6.61 4.06
CA LYS A 24 -6.55 -7.86 4.83
C LYS A 24 -7.74 -8.13 5.76
N THR A 25 -8.63 -7.15 6.00
CA THR A 25 -9.76 -7.32 6.92
C THR A 25 -10.93 -8.08 6.30
N ILE A 26 -10.98 -8.21 4.97
CA ILE A 26 -12.12 -8.82 4.28
C ILE A 26 -11.82 -10.26 3.88
N PRO A 27 -12.81 -11.17 3.92
CA PRO A 27 -12.63 -12.57 3.52
C PRO A 27 -12.10 -12.72 2.08
N ASP A 28 -12.52 -11.81 1.19
CA ASP A 28 -12.16 -11.83 -0.22
C ASP A 28 -10.66 -11.65 -0.46
N PHE A 29 -9.91 -11.12 0.51
CA PHE A 29 -8.46 -11.03 0.44
C PHE A 29 -7.76 -12.39 0.37
N HIS A 30 -8.39 -13.42 0.92
CA HIS A 30 -7.91 -14.80 0.88
C HIS A 30 -8.56 -15.61 -0.25
N ASN A 31 -9.54 -15.05 -0.96
CA ASN A 31 -10.21 -15.72 -2.06
C ASN A 31 -9.41 -15.56 -3.35
N ARG A 32 -8.69 -16.61 -3.74
CA ARG A 32 -7.87 -16.63 -4.95
C ARG A 32 -8.65 -16.26 -6.22
N LEU A 33 -9.85 -16.81 -6.42
CA LEU A 33 -10.64 -16.54 -7.63
C LEU A 33 -11.00 -15.05 -7.75
N LYS A 34 -11.39 -14.41 -6.64
CA LYS A 34 -11.71 -12.97 -6.64
C LYS A 34 -10.47 -12.10 -6.86
N ARG A 35 -9.31 -12.54 -6.39
CA ARG A 35 -8.05 -11.83 -6.61
C ARG A 35 -7.62 -11.93 -8.06
N ASP A 36 -7.63 -13.14 -8.63
CA ASP A 36 -7.24 -13.37 -10.02
C ASP A 36 -8.13 -12.54 -10.96
N ALA A 37 -9.46 -12.52 -10.73
CA ALA A 37 -10.39 -11.69 -11.49
C ALA A 37 -10.12 -10.17 -11.36
N ALA A 38 -9.78 -9.69 -10.16
CA ALA A 38 -9.45 -8.29 -9.95
C ALA A 38 -8.08 -7.92 -10.58
N GLU A 39 -7.11 -8.82 -10.57
CA GLU A 39 -5.81 -8.61 -11.23
C GLU A 39 -5.96 -8.54 -12.76
N GLU A 40 -6.84 -9.37 -13.34
CA GLU A 40 -7.20 -9.32 -14.76
C GLU A 40 -7.87 -7.99 -15.15
N GLN A 41 -8.68 -7.42 -14.26
CA GLN A 41 -9.30 -6.10 -14.45
C GLN A 41 -8.28 -4.95 -14.31
N LEU A 42 -7.38 -5.05 -13.33
CA LEU A 42 -6.40 -3.99 -13.01
C LEU A 42 -5.25 -3.93 -14.03
N LEU A 43 -4.84 -5.07 -14.58
CA LEU A 43 -3.70 -5.15 -15.52
C LEU A 43 -3.82 -4.17 -16.72
N PRO A 44 -4.90 -4.17 -17.52
CA PRO A 44 -5.00 -3.27 -18.67
C PRO A 44 -5.01 -1.79 -18.28
N ILE A 45 -5.56 -1.45 -17.10
CA ILE A 45 -5.62 -0.07 -16.58
C ILE A 45 -4.23 0.40 -16.13
N SER A 46 -3.45 -0.51 -15.54
CA SER A 46 -2.10 -0.21 -15.05
C SER A 46 -1.07 0.11 -16.15
N GLY A 47 -1.35 -0.27 -17.40
CA GLY A 47 -0.42 -0.14 -18.52
C GLY A 47 0.82 -1.04 -18.41
N LEU A 48 0.79 -2.06 -17.53
CA LEU A 48 1.87 -3.03 -17.35
C LEU A 48 1.72 -4.20 -18.33
N ALA A 49 2.83 -4.85 -18.69
CA ALA A 49 2.81 -5.84 -19.76
C ALA A 49 2.17 -7.18 -19.34
N ASN A 50 2.22 -7.53 -18.06
CA ASN A 50 1.74 -8.82 -17.56
C ASN A 50 1.48 -8.80 -16.04
N ILE A 51 0.81 -9.85 -15.55
CA ILE A 51 0.49 -10.03 -14.13
C ILE A 51 1.73 -10.05 -13.23
N LYS A 52 2.86 -10.58 -13.71
CA LYS A 52 4.12 -10.59 -12.94
C LYS A 52 4.64 -9.18 -12.68
N GLU A 53 4.58 -8.29 -13.67
CA GLU A 53 4.91 -6.88 -13.50
C GLU A 53 3.92 -6.16 -12.58
N LEU A 54 2.63 -6.47 -12.68
CA LEU A 54 1.59 -5.96 -11.77
C LEU A 54 1.89 -6.33 -10.32
N HIS A 55 2.18 -7.60 -10.04
CA HIS A 55 2.56 -8.06 -8.71
C HIS A 55 3.83 -7.39 -8.20
N ALA A 56 4.85 -7.26 -9.06
CA ALA A 56 6.09 -6.58 -8.70
C ALA A 56 5.85 -5.10 -8.37
N LYS A 57 4.99 -4.41 -9.13
CA LYS A 57 4.61 -3.02 -8.89
C LYS A 57 3.86 -2.87 -7.55
N ILE A 58 2.84 -3.69 -7.31
CA ILE A 58 2.09 -3.69 -6.04
C ILE A 58 3.03 -3.94 -4.86
N ARG A 59 3.92 -4.93 -4.98
CA ARG A 59 4.93 -5.25 -3.95
C ARG A 59 5.86 -4.07 -3.69
N SER A 60 6.34 -3.40 -4.74
CA SER A 60 7.24 -2.25 -4.63
C SER A 60 6.57 -1.05 -3.94
N ILE A 61 5.34 -0.72 -4.33
CA ILE A 61 4.56 0.37 -3.72
C ILE A 61 4.30 0.09 -2.24
N ARG A 62 3.79 -1.12 -1.91
CA ARG A 62 3.53 -1.51 -0.51
C ARG A 62 4.81 -1.57 0.33
N GLY A 63 5.91 -2.05 -0.25
CA GLY A 63 7.22 -2.06 0.39
C GLY A 63 7.69 -0.66 0.77
N THR A 64 7.60 0.28 -0.19
CA THR A 64 7.96 1.68 0.03
C THR A 64 7.04 2.33 1.07
N TYR A 65 5.72 2.13 0.96
CA TYR A 65 4.75 2.63 1.94
C TYR A 65 5.06 2.16 3.37
N ASN A 66 5.31 0.86 3.56
CA ASN A 66 5.65 0.32 4.88
C ASN A 66 6.95 0.90 5.46
N GLN A 67 7.94 1.17 4.60
CA GLN A 67 9.19 1.80 5.04
C GLN A 67 8.95 3.25 5.50
N GLU A 68 8.13 4.02 4.78
CA GLU A 68 7.76 5.37 5.16
C GLU A 68 6.98 5.40 6.49
N VAL A 69 6.02 4.48 6.66
CA VAL A 69 5.29 4.30 7.93
C VAL A 69 6.26 3.95 9.07
N ALA A 70 7.23 3.07 8.84
CA ALA A 70 8.24 2.74 9.85
C ALA A 70 9.10 3.95 10.26
N LYS A 71 9.45 4.84 9.31
CA LYS A 71 10.17 6.09 9.60
C LYS A 71 9.31 7.05 10.43
N ILE A 72 8.02 7.19 10.10
CA ILE A 72 7.07 7.99 10.89
C ILE A 72 7.02 7.46 12.33
N ASN A 73 6.77 6.16 12.49
CA ASN A 73 6.69 5.52 13.81
C ASN A 73 7.99 5.67 14.62
N LYS A 74 9.15 5.51 13.96
CA LYS A 74 10.46 5.70 14.61
C LYS A 74 10.64 7.14 15.10
N SER A 75 10.27 8.14 14.28
CA SER A 75 10.37 9.55 14.67
C SER A 75 9.50 9.92 15.87
N MET A 76 8.35 9.25 16.03
CA MET A 76 7.48 9.47 17.19
C MET A 76 8.01 8.82 18.48
N ARG A 77 8.73 7.70 18.39
CA ARG A 77 9.21 6.94 19.56
C ARG A 77 10.47 7.53 20.19
N THR A 78 11.32 8.24 19.43
CA THR A 78 12.66 8.67 19.91
C THR A 78 12.69 9.94 20.76
N GLY A 79 11.58 10.39 21.33
CA GLY A 79 11.58 11.44 22.38
C GLY A 79 12.00 12.84 21.93
N SER A 80 12.12 13.08 20.61
CA SER A 80 12.24 14.43 20.07
C SER A 80 10.89 15.12 20.24
N GLY A 81 10.87 16.29 20.90
CA GLY A 81 9.65 17.10 21.01
C GLY A 81 8.96 17.26 19.66
N THR A 82 7.66 17.52 19.66
CA THR A 82 6.70 17.52 18.52
C THR A 82 7.13 18.25 17.23
N SER A 83 8.28 18.93 17.21
CA SER A 83 8.85 19.61 16.04
C SER A 83 9.51 18.69 14.99
N ASP A 84 9.90 17.45 15.31
CA ASP A 84 10.70 16.60 14.40
C ASP A 84 10.03 15.30 13.91
N ILE A 85 8.69 15.28 13.81
CA ILE A 85 7.99 14.12 13.20
C ILE A 85 8.34 14.05 11.71
N TYR A 86 8.85 12.88 11.28
CA TYR A 86 9.20 12.63 9.90
C TYR A 86 7.97 12.74 8.99
N LYS A 87 8.10 13.47 7.89
CA LYS A 87 7.07 13.62 6.85
C LYS A 87 7.54 12.96 5.55
N PRO A 88 6.81 11.96 5.02
CA PRO A 88 7.08 11.38 3.71
C PRO A 88 7.07 12.44 2.61
N LYS A 89 8.01 12.33 1.67
CA LYS A 89 8.14 13.27 0.53
C LYS A 89 7.43 12.77 -0.75
N LEU A 90 6.97 11.52 -0.74
CA LEU A 90 6.34 10.87 -1.88
C LEU A 90 4.94 11.45 -2.10
N GLN A 91 4.71 12.02 -3.29
CA GLN A 91 3.44 12.68 -3.63
C GLN A 91 2.23 11.74 -3.54
N TRP A 92 2.43 10.45 -3.80
CA TRP A 92 1.38 9.44 -3.73
C TRP A 92 1.16 8.87 -2.31
N PHE A 93 2.03 9.19 -1.34
CA PHE A 93 1.97 8.58 0.00
C PHE A 93 0.66 8.89 0.71
N SER A 94 0.21 10.15 0.69
CA SER A 94 -1.05 10.55 1.33
C SER A 94 -2.25 9.79 0.77
N TYR A 95 -2.26 9.55 -0.54
CA TYR A 95 -3.30 8.75 -1.18
C TYR A 95 -3.20 7.28 -0.77
N ALA A 96 -2.01 6.68 -0.81
CA ALA A 96 -1.81 5.31 -0.35
C ALA A 96 -2.22 5.12 1.12
N ASP A 97 -1.92 6.10 1.98
CA ASP A 97 -2.24 6.06 3.40
C ASP A 97 -3.75 6.08 3.69
N SER A 98 -4.57 6.71 2.83
CA SER A 98 -6.03 6.80 3.04
C SER A 98 -6.71 5.42 3.15
N PHE A 99 -6.15 4.40 2.49
CA PHE A 99 -6.73 3.07 2.45
C PHE A 99 -5.77 1.97 2.97
N LEU A 100 -4.46 2.05 2.73
CA LEU A 100 -3.51 1.02 3.18
C LEU A 100 -3.26 1.05 4.69
N ARG A 101 -3.48 2.18 5.36
CA ARG A 101 -3.29 2.33 6.80
C ARG A 101 -4.08 1.31 7.62
N LYS A 102 -5.25 0.89 7.12
CA LYS A 102 -6.06 -0.18 7.71
C LYS A 102 -5.25 -1.45 7.98
N ASN A 103 -4.32 -1.80 7.09
CA ASN A 103 -3.47 -2.98 7.27
C ASN A 103 -2.35 -2.78 8.29
N VAL A 104 -1.89 -1.54 8.49
CA VAL A 104 -0.86 -1.18 9.46
C VAL A 104 -1.46 -1.25 10.87
N ASP A 105 -2.63 -0.65 11.05
CA ASP A 105 -3.32 -0.60 12.34
C ASP A 105 -3.65 -2.02 12.85
N LEU A 106 -4.07 -2.93 11.95
CA LEU A 106 -4.27 -4.35 12.28
C LEU A 106 -2.99 -5.03 12.78
N ASN A 107 -1.86 -4.80 12.12
CA ASN A 107 -0.59 -5.40 12.51
C ASN A 107 -0.17 -4.90 13.91
N MET A 108 -0.36 -3.61 14.20
CA MET A 108 -0.06 -3.03 15.52
C MET A 108 -0.95 -3.60 16.64
N GLN A 109 -2.24 -3.84 16.37
CA GLN A 109 -3.15 -4.49 17.32
C GLN A 109 -2.74 -5.94 17.60
N THR A 110 -2.34 -6.66 16.56
CA THR A 110 -1.91 -8.06 16.71
C THR A 110 -0.61 -8.16 17.52
N GLU A 111 0.32 -7.23 17.34
CA GLU A 111 1.57 -7.16 18.13
C GLU A 111 1.32 -6.75 19.59
N SER A 112 0.36 -5.87 19.88
CA SER A 112 -0.01 -5.51 21.27
C SER A 112 -0.65 -6.67 22.03
N ASN A 113 -1.41 -7.53 21.35
CA ASN A 113 -2.12 -8.65 21.99
C ASN A 113 -1.22 -9.85 22.33
N LEU A 114 0.07 -9.82 21.95
CA LEU A 114 1.07 -10.86 22.30
C LEU A 114 1.89 -10.49 23.55
N VAL A 115 1.64 -9.33 24.16
CA VAL A 115 2.25 -8.90 25.41
C VAL A 115 1.14 -8.77 26.46
N SER A 116 0.65 -9.91 26.95
CA SER A 116 -0.18 -10.01 28.17
C SER A 116 0.00 -11.38 28.79
#